data_AF-F8WKT8-F1
#
_entry.id   AF-F8WKT8-F1
#
_cell.length_a   1.000
_cell.length_b   1.000
_cell.length_c   1.000
_cell.angle_alpha   90.00
_cell.angle_beta   90.00
_cell.angle_gamma   90.00
#
_symmetry.space_group_name_H-M   'P 1'
#
loop_
_entity.id
_entity.type
_entity.pdbx_description
1 polymer ?
#
loop_
_entity_poly.entity_id
_entity_poly.type
_entity_poly.pdbx_seq_one_letter_code
_entity_poly.pdbx_strand_id
1 'polypeptide(L)' 'AFEKFIKVTMKLPLTGQQYSEKVTENCVAIWKPLGIYTDCEAKAVEKFLEIFKEETFPPGSSILFVLSPTGSLT' A
#
# COMPACT_ATOMS: atom_id res chain seq x y z
N ALA A 1 -20.97 -2.46 0.30
CA ALA A 1 -19.65 -2.02 0.82
C ALA A 1 -19.73 -0.56 1.22
N PHE A 2 -18.87 -0.09 2.14
CA PHE A 2 -18.78 1.32 2.55
C PHE A 2 -17.32 1.79 2.47
N GLU A 3 -17.08 3.10 2.53
CA GLU A 3 -15.75 3.71 2.46
C GLU A 3 -14.94 3.44 3.73
N LYS A 4 -13.62 3.30 3.62
CA LYS A 4 -12.73 3.20 4.78
C LYS A 4 -11.59 4.21 4.65
N PHE A 5 -11.17 4.75 5.77
CA PHE A 5 -10.02 5.62 5.88
C PHE A 5 -8.99 5.02 6.82
N ILE A 6 -7.73 5.00 6.41
CA ILE A 6 -6.61 4.46 7.19
C ILE A 6 -5.57 5.57 7.34
N LYS A 7 -5.14 5.81 8.57
CA LYS A 7 -4.03 6.71 8.89
C LYS A 7 -2.92 5.91 9.58
N VAL A 8 -1.77 5.82 8.93
CA VAL A 8 -0.58 5.18 9.51
C VAL A 8 0.39 6.27 9.91
N THR A 9 0.68 6.41 11.21
CA THR A 9 1.64 7.40 11.71
C THR A 9 2.94 6.72 12.13
N MET A 10 4.07 7.23 11.65
CA MET A 10 5.36 6.60 11.89
C MET A 10 5.86 6.86 13.31
N LYS A 11 6.24 5.78 14.01
CA LYS A 11 6.96 5.86 15.28
C LYS A 11 8.47 6.00 15.07
N LEU A 12 9.00 5.26 14.11
CA LEU A 12 10.40 5.30 13.68
C LEU A 12 10.45 5.74 12.21
N PRO A 13 11.54 6.39 11.75
CA PRO A 13 11.64 6.81 10.36
C PRO A 13 11.58 5.60 9.42
N LEU A 14 10.85 5.74 8.32
CA LEU A 14 10.82 4.77 7.22
C LEU A 14 10.95 5.50 5.90
N THR A 15 11.71 4.93 4.97
CA THR A 15 11.59 5.33 3.56
C THR A 15 10.29 4.78 2.99
N GLY A 16 9.76 5.43 1.95
CA GLY A 16 8.56 4.96 1.29
C GLY A 16 8.77 3.59 0.64
N GLN A 17 9.96 3.32 0.08
CA GLN A 17 10.32 2.00 -0.42
C GLN A 17 10.25 0.92 0.67
N GLN A 18 10.86 1.14 1.85
CA GLN A 18 10.78 0.17 2.96
C GLN A 18 9.34 -0.12 3.40
N TYR A 19 8.50 0.93 3.44
CA TYR A 19 7.09 0.77 3.79
C TYR A 19 6.32 0.01 2.70
N SER A 20 6.44 0.44 1.45
CA SER A 20 5.61 -0.05 0.34
C SER A 20 5.95 -1.48 -0.06
N GLU A 21 7.25 -1.84 -0.05
CA GLU A 21 7.69 -3.23 -0.27
C GLU A 21 7.09 -4.16 0.79
N LYS A 22 7.09 -3.75 2.07
CA LYS A 22 6.57 -4.61 3.14
C LYS A 22 5.06 -4.81 3.04
N VAL A 23 4.32 -3.77 2.67
CA VAL A 23 2.86 -3.87 2.48
C VAL A 23 2.53 -4.78 1.30
N THR A 24 3.20 -4.58 0.17
CA THR A 24 2.92 -5.33 -1.07
C THR A 24 3.40 -6.79 -0.99
N GLU A 25 4.49 -7.07 -0.27
CA GLU A 25 4.95 -8.44 0.03
C GLU A 25 3.81 -9.27 0.66
N ASN A 26 3.19 -8.73 1.71
CA ASN A 26 2.08 -9.40 2.41
C ASN A 26 0.87 -9.61 1.48
N CYS A 27 0.53 -8.61 0.67
CA CYS A 27 -0.58 -8.71 -0.28
C CYS A 27 -0.35 -9.83 -1.31
N VAL A 28 0.82 -9.84 -1.96
CA VAL A 28 1.15 -10.82 -3.00
C VAL A 28 1.22 -12.24 -2.42
N ALA A 29 1.74 -12.39 -1.20
CA ALA A 29 1.79 -13.68 -0.51
C ALA A 29 0.38 -14.24 -0.22
N ILE A 30 -0.62 -13.38 -0.02
CA ILE A 30 -2.02 -13.78 0.18
C ILE A 30 -2.72 -14.04 -1.16
N TRP A 31 -2.52 -13.18 -2.16
CA TRP A 31 -3.24 -13.26 -3.43
C TRP A 31 -2.85 -14.46 -4.29
N LYS A 32 -1.57 -14.85 -4.28
CA LYS A 32 -1.06 -16.00 -5.04
C LYS A 32 -1.75 -17.33 -4.67
N PRO A 33 -1.78 -17.76 -3.40
CA PRO A 33 -2.44 -19.02 -3.02
C PRO A 33 -3.96 -18.97 -3.18
N LEU A 34 -4.57 -17.78 -3.14
CA LEU A 34 -6.00 -17.58 -3.42
C LEU A 34 -6.34 -17.62 -4.92
N GLY A 35 -5.34 -17.64 -5.80
CA GLY A 35 -5.55 -17.67 -7.25
C GLY A 35 -6.10 -16.35 -7.83
N ILE A 36 -5.95 -15.24 -7.11
CA ILE A 36 -6.48 -13.92 -7.52
C ILE A 36 -5.38 -12.93 -7.94
N TYR A 37 -4.12 -13.36 -7.96
CA TYR A 37 -3.00 -12.53 -8.42
C TYR A 37 -2.87 -12.57 -9.94
N THR A 38 -3.41 -11.56 -10.62
CA THR A 38 -3.38 -11.40 -12.08
C THR A 38 -2.49 -10.23 -12.49
N ASP A 39 -2.42 -9.95 -13.80
CA ASP A 39 -1.73 -8.78 -14.34
C ASP A 39 -2.30 -7.45 -13.80
N CYS A 40 -3.58 -7.41 -13.43
CA CYS A 40 -4.20 -6.24 -12.81
C CYS A 40 -3.58 -5.96 -11.44
N GLU A 41 -3.46 -6.98 -10.57
CA GLU A 41 -2.86 -6.85 -9.25
C GLU A 41 -1.35 -6.56 -9.37
N ALA A 42 -0.65 -7.16 -10.33
CA ALA A 42 0.76 -6.88 -10.59
C ALA A 42 1.00 -5.41 -10.97
N LYS A 43 0.21 -4.85 -11.89
CA LYS A 43 0.29 -3.42 -12.28
C LYS A 43 -0.10 -2.49 -11.13
N ALA A 44 -1.09 -2.88 -10.32
CA ALA A 44 -1.48 -2.10 -9.16
C ALA A 44 -0.35 -2.05 -8.12
N VAL A 45 0.36 -3.16 -7.89
CA VAL A 45 1.53 -3.23 -7.01
C VAL A 45 2.67 -2.37 -7.56
N GLU A 46 2.98 -2.46 -8.85
CA GLU A 46 4.02 -1.63 -9.49
C GLU A 46 3.74 -0.13 -9.29
N LYS A 47 2.51 0.31 -9.58
CA LYS A 47 2.10 1.71 -9.38
C LYS A 47 2.19 2.13 -7.91
N PHE A 48 1.79 1.26 -6.99
CA PHE A 48 1.90 1.52 -5.56
C PHE A 48 3.36 1.72 -5.14
N LEU A 49 4.27 0.83 -5.57
CA LEU A 49 5.70 0.97 -5.28
C LEU A 49 6.28 2.26 -5.86
N GLU A 50 5.91 2.62 -7.09
CA GLU A 50 6.37 3.84 -7.77
C GLU A 50 5.98 5.12 -7.00
N ILE A 51 4.74 5.20 -6.52
CA ILE A 51 4.24 6.36 -5.73
C ILE A 51 5.08 6.58 -4.47
N PHE A 52 5.49 5.50 -3.80
CA PHE A 52 6.24 5.58 -2.55
C PHE A 52 7.76 5.64 -2.74
N LYS A 53 8.27 5.53 -3.97
CA LYS A 53 9.69 5.29 -4.23
C LYS A 53 10.63 6.36 -3.66
N GLU A 54 10.30 7.63 -3.88
CA GLU A 54 11.13 8.77 -3.48
C GLU A 54 10.66 9.42 -2.17
N GLU A 55 9.66 8.83 -1.50
CA GLU A 55 9.09 9.36 -0.26
C GLU A 55 9.93 8.97 0.97
N THR A 56 9.91 9.81 2.00
CA THR A 56 10.52 9.51 3.30
C THR A 56 9.60 9.99 4.43
N PHE A 57 9.37 9.12 5.39
CA PHE A 57 8.45 9.32 6.50
C PHE A 57 9.20 9.39 7.84
N PRO A 58 9.54 10.60 8.33
CA PRO A 58 10.14 10.78 9.65
C PRO A 58 9.13 10.44 10.77
N PRO A 59 9.58 10.27 12.03
CA PRO A 59 8.68 10.09 13.16
C PRO A 59 7.59 11.19 13.21
N GLY A 60 6.35 10.77 13.37
CA GLY A 60 5.17 11.65 13.42
C GLY A 60 4.53 11.95 12.06
N SER A 61 5.21 11.72 10.92
CA SER A 61 4.56 11.82 9.62
C SER A 61 3.52 10.72 9.44
N SER A 62 2.56 10.93 8.55
CA SER A 62 1.48 9.96 8.30
C SER A 62 1.29 9.65 6.82
N ILE A 63 0.97 8.40 6.54
CA ILE A 63 0.45 7.93 5.26
C ILE A 63 -1.06 7.79 5.41
N LEU A 64 -1.81 8.34 4.46
CA LEU A 64 -3.26 8.36 4.47
C LEU A 64 -3.76 7.51 3.30
N PHE A 65 -4.69 6.60 3.57
CA PHE A 65 -5.36 5.82 2.54
C PHE A 65 -6.87 5.99 2.61
N VAL A 66 -7.49 6.15 1.45
CA VAL A 66 -8.93 6.09 1.29
C VAL A 66 -9.28 4.88 0.42
N LEU A 67 -10.11 3.99 0.93
CA LEU A 67 -10.64 2.85 0.18
C LEU A 67 -12.09 3.13 -0.15
N SER A 68 -12.37 3.36 -1.44
CA SER A 68 -13.72 3.59 -1.91
C SER A 68 -14.61 2.34 -1.74
N PRO A 69 -15.94 2.49 -1.69
CA PRO A 69 -16.87 1.36 -1.68
C PRO A 69 -16.73 0.43 -2.89
N THR A 70 -16.17 0.93 -4.01
CA THR A 70 -15.99 0.21 -5.28
C THR A 70 -14.59 -0.38 -5.44
N GLY A 71 -13.69 -0.21 -4.46
CA GLY A 71 -12.36 -0.83 -4.46
C GLY A 71 -11.22 0.04 -4.98
N SER A 72 -11.46 1.33 -5.23
CA SER A 72 -10.38 2.27 -5.56
C SER A 72 -9.58 2.64 -4.30
N LEU A 73 -8.26 2.75 -4.45
CA LEU A 73 -7.34 3.22 -3.41
C LEU A 73 -6.81 4.60 -3.81
N THR A 74 -6.95 5.56 -2.89
CA THR A 74 -6.30 6.87 -2.94
C THR A 74 -5.26 6.95 -1.84
#